data_AF-W8C1I4-F1
#
_entry.id   AF-W8C1I4-F1
#
_cell.length_a   1.000
_cell.length_b   1.000
_cell.length_c   1.000
_cell.angle_alpha   90.00
_cell.angle_beta   90.00
_cell.angle_gamma   90.00
#
_symmetry.space_group_name_H-M   'P 1'
#
loop_
_entity.id
_entity.type
_entity.pdbx_description
1 polymer ?
#
loop_
_entity_poly.entity_id
_entity_poly.type
_entity_poly.pdbx_seq_one_letter_code
_entity_poly.pdbx_strand_id
1 'polypeptide(L)'
;MSNLLQRLLKQLLPSRTTQKSIDVVKQVSPSLSNAELIRIQFERATRTPKERSAPVGRPYQAVHNIHSRDGLIYLYRSFSALGVLMPDKHKILYCLYALLPLGLITFYLPISFALSYFYLDYSTVKIGNLLTSVQVFIASIVGGVKLIVMAFKLPKLRASEAIMHQLDARCKDEDEIEVLRKVVRQGNRVFVLVLICNLIYSTSTFLAAASKGRPPYNLYNPVVDWRKSKGAFLWAALWEFILMDGLCTEEAITDSYAPIFVCIMRAHMKTLLMRIQKLGSNPERTLDENYEDLKMCIKDHKLLLE
;
A
#
# COMPACT_ATOMS: atom_id res chain seq x y z
N MET A 1 -12.42 25.96 36.45
CA MET A 1 -11.83 25.15 35.35
C MET A 1 -11.18 23.83 35.79
N SER A 2 -10.95 23.57 37.09
CA SER A 2 -10.31 22.32 37.56
C SER A 2 -11.20 21.06 37.51
N ASN A 3 -12.53 21.22 37.59
CA ASN A 3 -13.45 20.08 37.66
C ASN A 3 -13.76 19.41 36.31
N LEU A 4 -13.49 20.09 35.19
CA LEU A 4 -13.70 19.52 33.84
C LEU A 4 -12.53 18.59 33.45
N LEU A 5 -11.30 19.00 33.82
CA LEU A 5 -10.07 18.24 33.57
C LEU A 5 -10.03 16.93 34.36
N GLN A 6 -10.49 16.93 35.61
CA GLN A 6 -10.59 15.69 36.41
C GLN A 6 -11.62 14.69 35.85
N ARG A 7 -12.70 15.17 35.23
CA ARG A 7 -13.72 14.29 34.62
C ARG A 7 -13.21 13.65 33.33
N LEU A 8 -12.46 14.39 32.51
CA LEU A 8 -11.84 13.85 31.29
C LEU A 8 -10.70 12.87 31.59
N LEU A 9 -9.91 13.11 32.65
CA LEU A 9 -8.85 12.19 33.09
C LEU A 9 -9.39 10.86 33.62
N LYS A 10 -10.61 10.85 34.19
CA LYS A 10 -11.29 9.63 34.66
C LYS A 10 -11.92 8.81 33.55
N GLN A 11 -12.19 9.40 32.38
CA GLN A 11 -12.72 8.69 31.20
C GLN A 11 -11.62 8.09 30.31
N LEU A 12 -10.37 8.57 30.43
CA LEU A 12 -9.24 8.16 29.57
C LEU A 12 -8.30 7.13 30.20
N LEU A 13 -8.51 6.74 31.46
CA LEU A 13 -7.73 5.70 32.14
C LEU A 13 -8.58 4.43 32.34
N PRO A 14 -8.21 3.28 31.72
CA PRO A 14 -8.89 2.03 32.01
C PRO A 14 -8.62 1.62 33.47
N SER A 15 -9.70 1.39 34.21
CA SER A 15 -9.70 0.92 35.60
C SER A 15 -9.02 -0.45 35.72
N ARG A 16 -7.79 -0.46 36.24
CA ARG A 16 -7.17 -1.67 36.77
C ARG A 16 -7.81 -1.99 38.12
N THR A 17 -8.64 -3.03 38.20
CA THR A 17 -8.49 -4.17 39.13
C THR A 17 -9.71 -5.09 39.08
N THR A 18 -9.53 -6.29 38.53
CA THR A 18 -10.04 -7.51 39.15
C THR A 18 -8.96 -8.58 38.99
N GLN A 19 -8.22 -8.76 40.07
CA GLN A 19 -7.47 -9.94 40.41
C GLN A 19 -8.41 -11.16 40.27
N LYS A 20 -8.11 -12.11 39.39
CA LYS A 20 -8.64 -13.47 39.51
C LYS A 20 -7.54 -14.46 39.16
N SER A 21 -7.23 -15.23 40.20
CA SER A 21 -6.34 -16.38 40.37
C SER A 21 -5.60 -16.91 39.14
N ILE A 22 -4.28 -16.99 39.32
CA ILE A 22 -3.37 -17.88 38.61
C ILE A 22 -3.77 -19.31 38.98
N ASP A 23 -4.50 -20.00 38.09
CA ASP A 23 -4.55 -21.45 38.12
C ASP A 23 -3.44 -21.99 37.22
N VAL A 24 -2.33 -22.36 37.86
CA VAL A 24 -1.28 -23.16 37.26
C VAL A 24 -1.89 -24.51 36.89
N VAL A 25 -2.25 -24.71 35.63
CA VAL A 25 -2.50 -26.05 35.08
C VAL A 25 -1.16 -26.78 35.09
N LYS A 26 -0.94 -27.55 36.16
CA LYS A 26 0.10 -28.57 36.25
C LYS A 26 -0.22 -29.63 35.20
N GLN A 27 0.34 -29.49 33.99
CA GLN A 27 0.38 -30.60 33.03
C GLN A 27 1.26 -31.70 33.62
N VAL A 28 0.63 -32.66 34.28
CA VAL A 28 1.21 -33.96 34.54
C VAL A 28 1.20 -34.71 33.21
N SER A 29 2.33 -34.76 32.52
CA SER A 29 2.55 -35.71 31.43
C SER A 29 2.60 -37.12 32.03
N PRO A 30 1.82 -38.11 31.55
CA PRO A 30 2.10 -39.49 31.90
C PRO A 30 3.49 -39.84 31.37
N SER A 31 4.40 -40.25 32.26
CA SER A 31 5.72 -40.74 31.87
C SER A 31 5.53 -42.03 31.07
N LEU A 32 5.55 -41.93 29.74
CA LEU A 32 5.57 -43.11 28.87
C LEU A 32 6.79 -43.96 29.22
N SER A 33 6.58 -45.27 29.35
CA SER A 33 7.67 -46.22 29.57
C SER A 33 8.64 -46.17 28.39
N ASN A 34 9.94 -46.33 28.65
CA ASN A 34 10.97 -46.35 27.60
C ASN A 34 10.65 -47.36 26.48
N ALA A 35 9.93 -48.45 26.79
CA ALA A 35 9.47 -49.43 25.81
C ALA A 35 8.42 -48.86 24.83
N GLU A 36 7.52 -47.98 25.28
CA GLU A 36 6.52 -47.34 24.44
C GLU A 36 7.14 -46.25 23.56
N LEU A 37 8.12 -45.51 24.09
CA LEU A 37 8.89 -44.55 23.32
C LEU A 37 9.65 -45.23 22.17
N ILE A 38 10.26 -46.40 22.43
CA ILE A 38 10.95 -47.17 21.40
C ILE A 38 9.97 -47.71 20.36
N ARG A 39 8.78 -48.19 20.76
CA ARG A 39 7.74 -48.61 19.81
C ARG A 39 7.27 -47.47 18.92
N ILE A 40 7.02 -46.29 19.48
CA ILE A 40 6.58 -45.10 18.72
C ILE A 40 7.69 -44.61 17.78
N GLN A 41 8.96 -44.70 18.17
CA GLN A 41 10.08 -44.35 17.29
C GLN A 41 10.26 -45.37 16.16
N PHE A 42 10.11 -46.66 16.46
CA PHE A 42 10.20 -47.72 15.46
C PHE A 42 9.05 -47.63 14.44
N GLU A 43 7.80 -47.41 14.90
CA GLU A 43 6.64 -47.18 14.02
C GLU A 43 6.77 -45.91 13.16
N ARG A 44 7.44 -44.87 13.65
CA ARG A 44 7.73 -43.66 12.84
C ARG A 44 8.81 -43.92 11.79
N ALA A 45 9.78 -44.78 12.09
CA ALA A 45 10.86 -45.11 11.16
C ALA A 45 10.41 -46.05 10.04
N THR A 46 9.36 -46.85 10.26
CA THR A 46 8.83 -47.81 9.28
C THR A 46 7.73 -47.25 8.37
N ARG A 47 7.24 -46.01 8.58
CA ARG A 47 6.23 -45.40 7.69
C ARG A 47 6.88 -44.80 6.44
N THR A 48 6.46 -45.27 5.27
CA THR A 48 6.82 -44.68 3.98
C THR A 48 6.15 -43.31 3.80
N PRO A 49 6.68 -42.40 2.95
CA PRO A 49 6.33 -40.98 2.95
C PRO A 49 4.87 -40.62 2.63
N LYS A 50 4.03 -41.60 2.25
CA LYS A 50 2.67 -41.37 1.76
C LYS A 50 1.58 -41.39 2.85
N GLU A 51 1.91 -41.73 4.10
CA GLU A 51 0.92 -41.89 5.19
C GLU A 51 1.16 -40.98 6.41
N ARG A 52 1.52 -39.72 6.17
CA ARG A 52 1.47 -38.67 7.20
C ARG A 52 0.13 -37.94 7.13
N SER A 53 -0.93 -38.64 7.54
CA SER A 53 -2.26 -38.04 7.68
C SER A 53 -2.24 -36.92 8.73
N ALA A 54 -2.96 -35.85 8.40
CA ALA A 54 -2.99 -34.57 9.11
C ALA A 54 -3.49 -34.70 10.57
N PRO A 55 -3.00 -33.84 11.48
CA PRO A 55 -3.53 -33.81 12.83
C PRO A 55 -4.97 -33.29 12.82
N VAL A 56 -5.83 -34.05 13.51
CA VAL A 56 -7.21 -33.70 13.86
C VAL A 56 -7.24 -32.36 14.63
N GLY A 57 -8.08 -31.44 14.17
CA GLY A 57 -8.53 -30.27 14.93
C GLY A 57 -7.50 -29.17 15.16
N ARG A 58 -7.27 -28.29 14.17
CA ARG A 58 -6.66 -26.97 14.40
C ARG A 58 -7.24 -25.95 13.41
N PRO A 59 -7.59 -24.71 13.80
CA PRO A 59 -8.11 -23.72 12.87
C PRO A 59 -7.06 -23.42 11.81
N TYR A 60 -7.46 -23.55 10.55
CA TYR A 60 -6.80 -23.14 9.30
C TYR A 60 -5.37 -22.57 9.48
N GLN A 61 -4.36 -23.43 9.42
CA GLN A 61 -2.99 -22.99 9.17
C GLN A 61 -2.80 -22.83 7.66
N ALA A 62 -2.71 -21.58 7.19
CA ALA A 62 -2.29 -21.27 5.84
C ALA A 62 -0.88 -21.81 5.61
N VAL A 63 -0.71 -22.73 4.67
CA VAL A 63 0.60 -23.29 4.28
C VAL A 63 1.38 -22.30 3.38
N HIS A 64 0.79 -21.17 3.03
CA HIS A 64 1.39 -20.17 2.14
C HIS A 64 1.30 -18.74 2.68
N ASN A 65 2.46 -18.10 2.79
CA ASN A 65 2.65 -16.70 3.19
C ASN A 65 2.59 -15.76 1.98
N ILE A 66 1.50 -15.81 1.20
CA ILE A 66 1.32 -14.88 0.07
C ILE A 66 0.02 -14.13 0.30
N HIS A 67 0.08 -12.80 0.29
CA HIS A 67 -1.09 -11.93 0.45
C HIS A 67 -1.24 -11.03 -0.78
N SER A 68 -2.46 -10.87 -1.28
CA SER A 68 -2.76 -9.98 -2.41
C SER A 68 -2.33 -8.54 -2.14
N ARG A 69 -2.39 -8.12 -0.87
CA ARG A 69 -1.90 -6.83 -0.37
C ARG A 69 -0.42 -6.59 -0.63
N ASP A 70 0.40 -7.63 -0.77
CA ASP A 70 1.83 -7.48 -1.09
C ASP A 70 2.05 -6.84 -2.47
N GLY A 71 1.04 -6.88 -3.35
CA GLY A 71 1.01 -6.13 -4.61
C GLY A 71 0.90 -4.60 -4.46
N LEU A 72 0.64 -4.11 -3.24
CA LEU A 72 0.50 -2.69 -2.91
C LEU A 72 1.68 -2.15 -2.09
N ILE A 73 2.72 -2.97 -1.84
CA ILE A 73 3.78 -2.61 -0.89
C ILE A 73 4.55 -1.36 -1.32
N TYR A 74 4.89 -1.24 -2.61
CA TYR A 74 5.61 -0.07 -3.13
C TYR A 74 4.71 1.16 -3.12
N LEU A 75 3.44 1.00 -3.52
CA LEU A 75 2.45 2.07 -3.49
C LEU A 75 2.29 2.65 -2.07
N TYR A 76 2.13 1.80 -1.05
CA TYR A 76 2.00 2.27 0.32
C TYR A 76 3.28 2.88 0.89
N ARG A 77 4.44 2.33 0.55
CA ARG A 77 5.72 2.94 0.93
C ARG A 77 5.83 4.35 0.34
N SER A 78 5.41 4.55 -0.91
CA SER A 78 5.38 5.86 -1.55
C SER A 78 4.33 6.80 -0.93
N PHE A 79 3.14 6.31 -0.56
CA PHE A 79 2.19 7.10 0.24
C PHE A 79 2.75 7.55 1.59
N SER A 80 3.53 6.70 2.26
CA SER A 80 4.21 7.08 3.50
C SER A 80 5.39 8.03 3.26
N ALA A 81 6.12 7.88 2.16
CA ALA A 81 7.17 8.85 1.81
C ALA A 81 6.59 10.23 1.50
N LEU A 82 5.41 10.30 0.87
CA LEU A 82 4.73 11.56 0.56
C LEU A 82 4.05 12.20 1.79
N GLY A 83 4.08 11.55 2.96
CA GLY A 83 3.47 12.10 4.18
C GLY A 83 1.97 11.79 4.35
N VAL A 84 1.37 11.03 3.44
CA VAL A 84 -0.09 10.78 3.43
C VAL A 84 -0.49 9.67 4.38
N LEU A 85 0.31 8.60 4.44
CA LEU A 85 0.02 7.41 5.23
C LEU A 85 0.78 7.42 6.55
N MET A 86 0.10 7.77 7.64
CA MET A 86 0.69 7.86 8.97
C MET A 86 1.10 6.46 9.52
N PRO A 87 2.36 6.28 9.96
CA PRO A 87 2.81 5.06 10.61
C PRO A 87 2.34 4.98 12.07
N ASP A 88 2.31 3.76 12.61
CA ASP A 88 1.89 3.52 14.01
C ASP A 88 2.91 4.00 15.04
N LYS A 89 4.20 4.01 14.68
CA LYS A 89 5.32 4.44 15.53
C LYS A 89 5.74 5.87 15.19
N HIS A 90 6.13 6.64 16.22
CA HIS A 90 6.66 8.01 16.08
C HIS A 90 5.73 9.00 15.33
N LYS A 91 4.42 8.93 15.62
CA LYS A 91 3.36 9.73 14.95
C LYS A 91 3.66 11.23 14.88
N ILE A 92 4.15 11.83 15.97
CA ILE A 92 4.42 13.29 16.04
C ILE A 92 5.56 13.67 15.10
N LEU A 93 6.68 12.93 15.14
CA LEU A 93 7.83 13.18 14.28
C LEU A 93 7.47 13.00 12.81
N TYR A 94 6.69 11.95 12.51
CA TYR A 94 6.19 11.73 11.17
C TYR A 94 5.21 12.82 10.71
N CYS A 95 4.37 13.34 11.61
CA CYS A 95 3.46 14.44 11.27
C CYS A 95 4.23 15.71 10.89
N LEU A 96 5.28 16.06 11.66
CA LEU A 96 6.19 17.16 11.31
C LEU A 96 6.89 16.92 9.98
N TYR A 97 7.35 15.69 9.73
CA TYR A 97 7.92 15.31 8.44
C TYR A 97 6.91 15.44 7.31
N ALA A 98 5.68 14.95 7.47
CA ALA A 98 4.63 14.91 6.45
C ALA A 98 4.18 16.31 6.00
N LEU A 99 4.27 17.32 6.88
CA LEU A 99 4.02 18.71 6.53
C LEU A 99 4.99 19.22 5.45
N LEU A 100 6.19 18.65 5.35
CA LEU A 100 7.20 19.07 4.39
C LEU A 100 6.87 18.66 2.95
N PRO A 101 6.71 17.36 2.59
CA PRO A 101 6.35 16.98 1.22
C PRO A 101 4.96 17.49 0.83
N LEU A 102 3.96 17.42 1.72
CA LEU A 102 2.62 17.97 1.45
C LEU A 102 2.66 19.50 1.28
N GLY A 103 3.38 20.20 2.16
CA GLY A 103 3.57 21.64 2.09
C GLY A 103 4.27 22.08 0.80
N LEU A 104 5.35 21.39 0.42
CA LEU A 104 6.17 21.75 -0.73
C LEU A 104 5.52 21.40 -2.07
N ILE A 105 4.95 20.20 -2.19
CA ILE A 105 4.42 19.69 -3.46
C ILE A 105 2.99 20.18 -3.66
N THR A 106 2.13 20.04 -2.65
CA THR A 106 0.69 20.32 -2.81
C THR A 106 0.36 21.81 -2.71
N PHE A 107 1.12 22.60 -1.94
CA PHE A 107 0.83 24.03 -1.74
C PHE A 107 1.88 24.96 -2.33
N TYR A 108 3.15 24.80 -1.98
CA TYR A 108 4.22 25.71 -2.41
C TYR A 108 4.41 25.67 -3.93
N LEU A 109 4.41 24.48 -4.55
CA LEU A 109 4.61 24.34 -5.99
C LEU A 109 3.55 25.09 -6.83
N PRO A 110 2.22 24.89 -6.64
CA PRO A 110 1.22 25.66 -7.39
C PRO A 110 1.26 27.16 -7.08
N ILE A 111 1.55 27.55 -5.84
CA ILE A 111 1.71 28.98 -5.47
C ILE A 111 2.92 29.58 -6.19
N SER A 112 4.04 28.86 -6.25
CA SER A 112 5.26 29.30 -6.94
C SER A 112 4.99 29.46 -8.43
N PHE A 113 4.29 28.54 -9.08
CA PHE A 113 3.83 28.70 -10.46
C PHE A 113 2.94 29.93 -10.63
N ALA A 114 1.94 30.13 -9.77
CA ALA A 114 1.06 31.29 -9.83
C ALA A 114 1.85 32.61 -9.74
N LEU A 115 2.76 32.73 -8.77
CA LEU A 115 3.64 33.89 -8.63
C LEU A 115 4.56 34.06 -9.86
N SER A 116 5.05 32.97 -10.44
CA SER A 116 5.86 33.00 -11.66
C SER A 116 5.13 33.66 -12.81
N TYR A 117 3.82 33.42 -12.95
CA TYR A 117 3.01 34.06 -13.98
C TYR A 117 2.71 35.53 -13.67
N PHE A 118 2.51 35.90 -12.41
CA PHE A 118 2.30 37.30 -12.01
C PHE A 118 3.54 38.18 -12.24
N TYR A 119 4.74 37.65 -12.02
CA TYR A 119 6.01 38.37 -12.18
C TYR A 119 6.72 38.05 -13.52
N LEU A 120 6.01 37.41 -14.46
CA LEU A 120 6.60 36.99 -15.73
C LEU A 120 6.84 38.20 -16.64
N ASP A 121 8.08 38.36 -17.11
CA ASP A 121 8.36 39.27 -18.23
C ASP A 121 8.12 38.55 -19.56
N TYR A 122 6.91 38.74 -20.10
CA TYR A 122 6.43 38.11 -21.33
C TYR A 122 7.32 38.37 -22.56
N SER A 123 8.14 39.41 -22.55
CA SER A 123 9.04 39.74 -23.67
C SER A 123 10.19 38.74 -23.85
N THR A 124 10.51 37.96 -22.82
CA THR A 124 11.66 37.05 -22.80
C THR A 124 11.30 35.56 -22.85
N VAL A 125 10.00 35.23 -22.84
CA VAL A 125 9.51 33.85 -22.65
C VAL A 125 9.17 33.18 -23.97
N LYS A 126 9.78 32.02 -24.22
CA LYS A 126 9.43 31.17 -25.38
C LYS A 126 8.10 30.45 -25.15
N ILE A 127 7.21 30.48 -26.15
CA ILE A 127 5.88 29.86 -26.11
C ILE A 127 5.94 28.39 -25.65
N GLY A 128 6.86 27.58 -26.19
CA GLY A 128 6.92 26.15 -25.83
C GLY A 128 7.15 25.90 -24.34
N ASN A 129 7.95 26.73 -23.67
CA ASN A 129 8.20 26.60 -22.24
C ASN A 129 7.02 27.08 -21.42
N LEU A 130 6.37 28.15 -21.88
CA LEU A 130 5.15 28.64 -21.26
C LEU A 130 4.09 27.55 -21.27
N LEU A 131 3.86 26.89 -22.41
CA LEU A 131 2.91 25.79 -22.53
C LEU A 131 3.23 24.62 -21.58
N THR A 132 4.49 24.17 -21.53
CA THR A 132 4.90 23.12 -20.59
C THR A 132 4.70 23.54 -19.13
N SER A 133 5.06 24.78 -18.78
CA SER A 133 4.86 25.30 -17.42
C SER A 133 3.38 25.36 -17.04
N VAL A 134 2.51 25.83 -17.94
CA VAL A 134 1.07 25.97 -17.70
C VAL A 134 0.42 24.60 -17.58
N GLN A 135 0.84 23.64 -18.40
CA GLN A 135 0.41 22.25 -18.28
C GLN A 135 0.73 21.70 -16.89
N VAL A 136 1.96 21.89 -16.42
CA VAL A 136 2.39 21.41 -15.08
C VAL A 136 1.66 22.14 -13.97
N PHE A 137 1.39 23.44 -14.12
CA PHE A 137 0.61 24.20 -13.15
C PHE A 137 -0.80 23.62 -12.97
N ILE A 138 -1.51 23.37 -14.08
CA ILE A 138 -2.83 22.74 -14.04
C ILE A 138 -2.73 21.33 -13.42
N ALA A 139 -1.72 20.55 -13.82
CA ALA A 139 -1.48 19.21 -13.27
C ALA A 139 -1.26 19.24 -11.75
N SER A 140 -0.51 20.21 -11.22
CA SER A 140 -0.26 20.36 -9.79
C SER A 140 -1.53 20.63 -8.97
N ILE A 141 -2.47 21.43 -9.51
CA ILE A 141 -3.76 21.68 -8.86
C ILE A 141 -4.62 20.41 -8.88
N VAL A 142 -4.72 19.76 -10.04
CA VAL A 142 -5.52 18.53 -10.20
C VAL A 142 -4.94 17.41 -9.33
N GLY A 143 -3.62 17.25 -9.29
CA GLY A 143 -2.89 16.33 -8.45
C GLY A 143 -3.22 16.55 -6.97
N GLY A 144 -3.10 17.78 -6.49
CA GLY A 144 -3.43 18.11 -5.11
C GLY A 144 -4.88 17.78 -4.74
N VAL A 145 -5.84 18.07 -5.62
CA VAL A 145 -7.25 17.67 -5.41
C VAL A 145 -7.41 16.15 -5.38
N LYS A 146 -6.80 15.42 -6.34
CA LYS A 146 -6.80 13.95 -6.36
C LYS A 146 -6.21 13.38 -5.07
N LEU A 147 -5.11 13.95 -4.58
CA LEU A 147 -4.44 13.51 -3.36
C LEU A 147 -5.33 13.72 -2.12
N ILE A 148 -5.97 14.87 -2.00
CA ILE A 148 -6.92 15.16 -0.92
C ILE A 148 -8.09 14.16 -0.95
N VAL A 149 -8.71 13.96 -2.13
CA VAL A 149 -9.80 12.99 -2.28
C VAL A 149 -9.33 11.58 -1.92
N MET A 150 -8.15 11.17 -2.38
CA MET A 150 -7.56 9.88 -2.04
C MET A 150 -7.33 9.74 -0.53
N ALA A 151 -6.80 10.77 0.13
CA ALA A 151 -6.56 10.76 1.57
C ALA A 151 -7.86 10.52 2.36
N PHE A 152 -8.99 11.11 1.92
CA PHE A 152 -10.31 10.85 2.51
C PHE A 152 -10.83 9.42 2.26
N LYS A 153 -10.48 8.81 1.12
CA LYS A 153 -10.90 7.43 0.79
C LYS A 153 -10.00 6.38 1.42
N LEU A 154 -8.76 6.71 1.74
CA LEU A 154 -7.73 5.80 2.23
C LEU A 154 -8.18 4.92 3.42
N PRO A 155 -8.95 5.40 4.42
CA PRO A 155 -9.43 4.54 5.50
C PRO A 155 -10.35 3.42 5.03
N LYS A 156 -11.27 3.71 4.09
CA LYS A 156 -12.17 2.70 3.50
C LYS A 156 -11.39 1.66 2.71
N LEU A 157 -10.39 2.15 1.99
CA LEU A 157 -9.49 1.32 1.20
C LEU A 157 -8.66 0.38 2.08
N ARG A 158 -8.16 0.88 3.22
CA ARG A 158 -7.52 0.05 4.23
C ARG A 158 -8.46 -0.99 4.85
N ALA A 159 -9.73 -0.65 5.06
CA ALA A 159 -10.71 -1.62 5.52
C ALA A 159 -10.89 -2.77 4.51
N SER A 160 -10.84 -2.50 3.21
CA SER A 160 -10.92 -3.54 2.17
C SER A 160 -9.74 -4.54 2.22
N GLU A 161 -8.59 -4.18 2.79
CA GLU A 161 -7.47 -5.10 2.98
C GLU A 161 -7.82 -6.26 3.93
N ALA A 162 -8.68 -6.00 4.92
CA ALA A 162 -9.15 -7.05 5.83
C ALA A 162 -10.01 -8.08 5.09
N ILE A 163 -10.84 -7.60 4.15
CA ILE A 163 -11.65 -8.45 3.27
C ILE A 163 -10.74 -9.27 2.34
N MET A 164 -9.76 -8.61 1.71
CA MET A 164 -8.76 -9.28 0.86
C MET A 164 -8.02 -10.39 1.62
N HIS A 165 -7.64 -10.14 2.88
CA HIS A 165 -6.99 -11.14 3.71
C HIS A 165 -7.88 -12.36 3.99
N GLN A 166 -9.18 -12.16 4.22
CA GLN A 166 -10.13 -13.26 4.39
C GLN A 166 -10.26 -14.11 3.11
N LEU A 167 -10.30 -13.46 1.94
CA LEU A 167 -10.37 -14.13 0.64
C LEU A 167 -9.06 -14.87 0.31
N ASP A 168 -7.90 -14.27 0.63
CA ASP A 168 -6.57 -14.87 0.47
C ASP A 168 -6.42 -16.12 1.35
N ALA A 169 -6.87 -16.08 2.60
CA ALA A 169 -6.77 -17.20 3.55
C ALA A 169 -7.54 -18.45 3.09
N ARG A 170 -8.49 -18.28 2.18
CA ARG A 170 -9.22 -19.38 1.57
C ARG A 170 -8.50 -20.05 0.40
N CYS A 171 -7.47 -19.41 -0.17
CA CYS A 171 -6.72 -19.94 -1.29
C CYS A 171 -5.84 -21.11 -0.84
N LYS A 172 -6.16 -22.32 -1.31
CA LYS A 172 -5.44 -23.56 -0.94
C LYS A 172 -4.84 -24.27 -2.14
N ASP A 173 -5.54 -24.26 -3.26
CA ASP A 173 -5.10 -24.93 -4.47
C ASP A 173 -3.97 -24.15 -5.15
N GLU A 174 -3.01 -24.87 -5.73
CA GLU A 174 -1.85 -24.27 -6.38
C GLU A 174 -2.25 -23.31 -7.53
N ASP A 175 -3.34 -23.62 -8.25
CA ASP A 175 -3.87 -22.75 -9.32
C ASP A 175 -4.33 -21.38 -8.78
N GLU A 176 -4.96 -21.38 -7.60
CA GLU A 176 -5.48 -20.17 -6.95
C GLU A 176 -4.32 -19.33 -6.40
N ILE A 177 -3.33 -20.01 -5.81
CA ILE A 177 -2.10 -19.39 -5.33
C ILE A 177 -1.34 -18.75 -6.51
N GLU A 178 -1.27 -19.40 -7.66
CA GLU A 178 -0.59 -18.83 -8.82
C GLU A 178 -1.31 -17.56 -9.34
N VAL A 179 -2.65 -17.54 -9.30
CA VAL A 179 -3.42 -16.31 -9.56
C VAL A 179 -3.03 -15.19 -8.59
N LEU A 180 -2.84 -15.52 -7.31
CA LEU A 180 -2.43 -14.58 -6.28
C LEU A 180 -0.99 -14.07 -6.50
N ARG A 181 -0.04 -14.95 -6.77
CA ARG A 181 1.36 -14.57 -7.10
C ARG A 181 1.39 -13.65 -8.31
N LYS A 182 0.59 -13.96 -9.34
CA LYS A 182 0.51 -13.16 -10.56
C LYS A 182 0.00 -11.75 -10.26
N VAL A 183 -1.06 -11.61 -9.45
CA VAL A 183 -1.61 -10.28 -9.15
C VAL A 183 -0.66 -9.45 -8.28
N VAL A 184 0.04 -10.06 -7.32
CA VAL A 184 1.08 -9.39 -6.52
C VAL A 184 2.20 -8.85 -7.41
N ARG A 185 2.69 -9.67 -8.35
CA ARG A 185 3.72 -9.25 -9.31
C ARG A 185 3.21 -8.14 -10.24
N GLN A 186 1.97 -8.27 -10.73
CA GLN A 186 1.37 -7.28 -11.62
C GLN A 186 1.16 -5.93 -10.92
N GLY A 187 0.61 -5.91 -9.71
CA GLY A 187 0.40 -4.68 -8.94
C GLY A 187 1.69 -3.89 -8.72
N ASN A 188 2.72 -4.59 -8.23
CA ASN A 188 4.04 -3.99 -8.02
C ASN A 188 4.67 -3.52 -9.34
N ARG A 189 4.55 -4.30 -10.42
CA ARG A 189 5.10 -3.93 -11.73
C ARG A 189 4.39 -2.71 -12.33
N VAL A 190 3.06 -2.62 -12.22
CA VAL A 190 2.29 -1.48 -12.71
C VAL A 190 2.74 -0.21 -12.00
N PHE A 191 2.79 -0.23 -10.66
CA PHE A 191 3.24 0.94 -9.89
C PHE A 191 4.66 1.37 -10.27
N VAL A 192 5.62 0.43 -10.27
CA VAL A 192 7.02 0.73 -10.58
C VAL A 192 7.18 1.26 -12.01
N LEU A 193 6.45 0.70 -12.98
CA LEU A 193 6.48 1.17 -14.36
C LEU A 193 5.96 2.61 -14.46
N VAL A 194 4.81 2.91 -13.85
CA VAL A 194 4.24 4.27 -13.84
C VAL A 194 5.20 5.25 -13.18
N LEU A 195 5.81 4.88 -12.04
CA LEU A 195 6.78 5.71 -11.36
C LEU A 195 8.01 5.98 -12.24
N ILE A 196 8.62 4.95 -12.84
CA ILE A 196 9.79 5.09 -13.71
C ILE A 196 9.46 5.96 -14.93
N CYS A 197 8.30 5.78 -15.56
CA CYS A 197 7.88 6.62 -16.68
C CYS A 197 7.80 8.10 -16.30
N ASN A 198 7.23 8.41 -15.13
CA ASN A 198 7.14 9.77 -14.62
C ASN A 198 8.52 10.36 -14.29
N LEU A 199 9.42 9.58 -13.67
CA LEU A 199 10.79 10.02 -13.38
C LEU A 199 11.61 10.25 -14.66
N ILE A 200 11.45 9.41 -15.68
CA ILE A 200 12.08 9.63 -17.00
C ILE A 200 11.56 10.91 -17.63
N TYR A 201 10.26 11.17 -17.55
CA TYR A 201 9.66 12.42 -18.04
C TYR A 201 10.27 13.65 -17.34
N SER A 202 10.29 13.68 -16.01
CA SER A 202 10.89 14.77 -15.22
C SER A 202 12.37 14.97 -15.56
N THR A 203 13.15 13.87 -15.54
CA THR A 203 14.59 13.89 -15.84
C THR A 203 14.87 14.37 -17.26
N SER A 204 14.11 13.91 -18.26
CA SER A 204 14.29 14.33 -19.66
C SER A 204 13.99 15.82 -19.85
N THR A 205 12.96 16.33 -19.19
CA THR A 205 12.61 17.75 -19.22
C THR A 205 13.70 18.60 -18.56
N PHE A 206 14.22 18.16 -17.42
CA PHE A 206 15.35 18.78 -16.74
C PHE A 206 16.61 18.81 -17.62
N LEU A 207 17.04 17.68 -18.19
CA LEU A 207 18.20 17.62 -19.09
C LEU A 207 18.03 18.52 -20.33
N ALA A 208 16.83 18.53 -20.92
CA ALA A 208 16.51 19.35 -22.09
C ALA A 208 16.54 20.86 -21.80
N ALA A 209 16.27 21.26 -20.55
CA ALA A 209 16.37 22.65 -20.12
C ALA A 209 17.79 23.03 -19.68
N ALA A 210 18.46 22.15 -18.94
CA ALA A 210 19.84 22.32 -18.48
C ALA A 210 20.81 22.47 -19.67
N SER A 211 20.63 21.67 -20.73
CA SER A 211 21.39 21.81 -21.99
C SER A 211 21.19 23.15 -22.69
N LYS A 212 20.08 23.84 -22.41
CA LYS A 212 19.75 25.18 -22.92
C LYS A 212 20.15 26.29 -21.94
N GLY A 213 20.85 25.97 -20.85
CA GLY A 213 21.34 26.93 -19.87
C GLY A 213 20.25 27.68 -19.09
N ARG A 214 19.08 27.05 -18.91
CA ARG A 214 17.92 27.67 -18.27
C ARG A 214 17.20 26.70 -17.32
N PRO A 215 16.53 27.21 -16.27
CA PRO A 215 15.68 26.37 -15.45
C PRO A 215 14.56 25.73 -16.29
N PRO A 216 14.14 24.50 -15.94
CA PRO A 216 13.15 23.75 -16.72
C PRO A 216 11.78 24.42 -16.78
N TYR A 217 11.32 24.97 -15.66
CA TYR A 217 9.99 25.54 -15.54
C TYR A 217 10.03 27.03 -15.20
N ASN A 218 11.21 27.57 -14.88
CA ASN A 218 11.44 28.99 -14.60
C ASN A 218 10.54 29.50 -13.47
N LEU A 219 10.53 28.74 -12.37
CA LEU A 219 9.78 29.09 -11.17
C LEU A 219 10.36 30.35 -10.55
N TYR A 220 9.46 31.21 -10.10
CA TYR A 220 9.80 32.36 -9.28
C TYR A 220 10.35 31.87 -7.95
N ASN A 221 11.63 32.18 -7.72
CA ASN A 221 12.30 31.97 -6.45
C ASN A 221 12.67 33.33 -5.86
N PRO A 222 12.04 33.76 -4.75
CA PRO A 222 12.34 35.04 -4.13
C PRO A 222 13.73 35.10 -3.48
N VAL A 223 14.35 33.94 -3.21
CA VAL A 223 15.61 33.83 -2.47
C VAL A 223 16.83 33.78 -3.40
N VAL A 224 16.69 33.13 -4.56
CA VAL A 224 17.82 32.86 -5.47
C VAL A 224 17.50 33.36 -6.87
N ASP A 225 18.23 34.37 -7.31
CA ASP A 225 18.23 34.80 -8.71
C ASP A 225 19.19 33.92 -9.51
N TRP A 226 18.63 33.04 -10.33
CA TRP A 226 19.36 32.06 -11.14
C TRP A 226 20.26 32.72 -12.20
N ARG A 227 20.07 34.01 -12.53
CA ARG A 227 20.87 34.74 -13.51
C ARG A 227 22.18 35.28 -12.94
N LYS A 228 22.31 35.37 -11.61
CA LYS A 228 23.47 36.01 -10.95
C LYS A 228 24.75 35.19 -11.01
N SER A 229 24.67 33.85 -10.97
CA SER A 229 25.85 32.99 -10.99
C SER A 229 25.53 31.57 -11.44
N LYS A 230 26.56 30.83 -11.89
CA LYS A 230 26.43 29.40 -12.25
C LYS A 230 25.98 28.54 -11.05
N GLY A 231 26.41 28.90 -9.83
CA GLY A 231 25.98 28.22 -8.61
C GLY A 231 24.51 28.47 -8.28
N ALA A 232 24.05 29.72 -8.41
CA ALA A 232 22.64 30.08 -8.23
C ALA A 232 21.74 29.39 -9.27
N PHE A 233 22.21 29.31 -10.52
CA PHE A 233 21.56 28.54 -11.56
C PHE A 233 21.40 27.05 -11.19
N LEU A 234 22.50 26.40 -10.79
CA LEU A 234 22.48 24.97 -10.44
C LEU A 234 21.55 24.69 -9.26
N TRP A 235 21.59 25.53 -8.22
CA TRP A 235 20.68 25.42 -7.08
C TRP A 235 19.22 25.57 -7.48
N ALA A 236 18.87 26.59 -8.26
CA ALA A 236 17.49 26.78 -8.71
C ALA A 236 17.01 25.62 -9.59
N ALA A 237 17.86 25.13 -10.49
CA ALA A 237 17.53 24.02 -11.39
C ALA A 237 17.33 22.70 -10.61
N LEU A 238 18.20 22.39 -9.65
CA LEU A 238 18.07 21.21 -8.78
C LEU A 238 16.83 21.31 -7.88
N TRP A 239 16.52 22.50 -7.40
CA TRP A 239 15.32 22.73 -6.59
C TRP A 239 14.03 22.49 -7.38
N GLU A 240 13.93 23.06 -8.59
CA GLU A 240 12.82 22.78 -9.50
C GLU A 240 12.70 21.28 -9.82
N PHE A 241 13.84 20.61 -10.04
CA PHE A 241 13.88 19.18 -10.30
C PHE A 241 13.32 18.35 -9.14
N ILE A 242 13.75 18.63 -7.89
CA ILE A 242 13.26 17.93 -6.70
C ILE A 242 11.74 18.10 -6.52
N LEU A 243 11.23 19.31 -6.71
CA LEU A 243 9.79 19.58 -6.60
C LEU A 243 8.99 18.82 -7.67
N MET A 244 9.54 18.74 -8.87
CA MET A 244 8.88 18.05 -9.99
C MET A 244 8.93 16.54 -9.87
N ASP A 245 10.01 15.96 -9.38
CA ASP A 245 10.07 14.54 -9.02
C ASP A 245 9.07 14.20 -7.90
N GLY A 246 8.90 15.12 -6.94
CA GLY A 246 7.85 15.02 -5.92
C GLY A 246 6.44 15.00 -6.52
N LEU A 247 6.13 15.95 -7.40
CA LEU A 247 4.84 16.02 -8.10
C LEU A 247 4.58 14.77 -8.95
N CYS A 248 5.56 14.34 -9.74
CA CYS A 248 5.52 13.10 -10.52
C CYS A 248 5.27 11.86 -9.65
N THR A 249 5.84 11.82 -8.45
CA THR A 249 5.61 10.73 -7.49
C THR A 249 4.18 10.76 -6.95
N GLU A 250 3.66 11.94 -6.62
CA GLU A 250 2.26 12.14 -6.20
C GLU A 250 1.27 11.66 -7.29
N GLU A 251 1.49 12.04 -8.54
CA GLU A 251 0.68 11.59 -9.68
C GLU A 251 0.75 10.07 -9.85
N ALA A 252 1.97 9.49 -9.83
CA ALA A 252 2.15 8.04 -9.95
C ALA A 252 1.39 7.26 -8.88
N ILE A 253 1.35 7.77 -7.65
CA ILE A 253 0.60 7.18 -6.54
C ILE A 253 -0.91 7.25 -6.80
N THR A 254 -1.42 8.45 -7.09
CA THR A 254 -2.87 8.67 -7.24
C THR A 254 -3.45 7.93 -8.45
N ASP A 255 -2.71 7.85 -9.55
CA ASP A 255 -3.15 7.21 -10.79
C ASP A 255 -2.99 5.69 -10.78
N SER A 256 -2.00 5.14 -10.06
CA SER A 256 -1.78 3.69 -10.00
C SER A 256 -2.68 2.97 -8.99
N TYR A 257 -3.18 3.69 -8.00
CA TYR A 257 -3.94 3.09 -6.90
C TYR A 257 -5.16 2.30 -7.38
N ALA A 258 -6.06 2.94 -8.14
CA ALA A 258 -7.32 2.32 -8.56
C ALA A 258 -7.10 1.11 -9.49
N PRO A 259 -6.23 1.18 -10.53
CA PRO A 259 -5.91 0.02 -11.37
C PRO A 259 -5.42 -1.19 -10.58
N ILE A 260 -4.54 -1.00 -9.59
CA ILE A 260 -4.00 -2.13 -8.82
C ILE A 260 -5.11 -2.80 -7.97
N PHE A 261 -5.97 -2.01 -7.34
CA PHE A 261 -7.12 -2.55 -6.60
C PHE A 261 -8.10 -3.30 -7.50
N VAL A 262 -8.38 -2.78 -8.69
CA VAL A 262 -9.21 -3.48 -9.69
C VAL A 262 -8.57 -4.80 -10.11
N CYS A 263 -7.25 -4.84 -10.32
CA CYS A 263 -6.54 -6.09 -10.63
C CYS A 263 -6.68 -7.12 -9.50
N ILE A 264 -6.52 -6.69 -8.23
CA ILE A 264 -6.68 -7.56 -7.05
C ILE A 264 -8.10 -8.10 -6.95
N MET A 265 -9.12 -7.23 -7.09
CA MET A 265 -10.52 -7.64 -7.09
C MET A 265 -10.83 -8.66 -8.20
N ARG A 266 -10.29 -8.43 -9.40
CA ARG A 266 -10.47 -9.36 -10.53
C ARG A 266 -9.79 -10.71 -10.28
N ALA A 267 -8.64 -10.72 -9.61
CA ALA A 267 -7.97 -11.95 -9.22
C ALA A 267 -8.82 -12.76 -8.24
N HIS A 268 -9.36 -12.12 -7.20
CA HIS A 268 -10.27 -12.75 -6.24
C HIS A 268 -11.54 -13.29 -6.90
N MET A 269 -12.16 -12.53 -7.81
CA MET A 269 -13.31 -12.99 -8.57
C MET A 269 -12.98 -14.20 -9.46
N LYS A 270 -11.79 -14.22 -10.07
CA LYS A 270 -11.31 -15.36 -10.85
C LYS A 270 -11.10 -16.60 -9.98
N THR A 271 -10.51 -16.43 -8.80
CA THR A 271 -10.33 -17.52 -7.83
C THR A 271 -11.67 -18.08 -7.37
N LEU A 272 -12.65 -17.22 -7.08
CA LEU A 272 -14.01 -17.66 -6.75
C LEU A 272 -14.65 -18.48 -7.89
N LEU A 273 -14.51 -18.02 -9.14
CA LEU A 273 -15.01 -18.75 -10.30
C LEU A 273 -14.36 -20.13 -10.44
N MET A 274 -13.05 -20.24 -10.23
CA MET A 274 -12.32 -21.51 -10.23
C MET A 274 -12.89 -22.50 -9.19
N ARG A 275 -13.20 -22.02 -7.98
CA ARG A 275 -13.80 -22.85 -6.93
C ARG A 275 -15.19 -23.34 -7.30
N ILE A 276 -16.03 -22.45 -7.85
CA ILE A 276 -17.38 -22.80 -8.31
C ILE A 276 -17.31 -23.85 -9.43
N GLN A 277 -16.34 -23.75 -10.34
CA GLN A 277 -16.14 -24.73 -11.41
C GLN A 277 -15.68 -26.10 -10.91
N LYS A 278 -14.88 -26.14 -9.84
CA LYS A 278 -14.41 -27.39 -9.21
C LYS A 278 -15.47 -28.07 -8.34
N LEU A 279 -16.57 -27.38 -8.04
CA LEU A 279 -17.62 -27.87 -7.15
C LEU A 279 -18.31 -29.09 -7.76
N GLY A 280 -18.43 -30.17 -6.98
CA GLY A 280 -19.01 -31.43 -7.47
C GLY A 280 -18.18 -32.19 -8.51
N SER A 281 -16.98 -31.70 -8.85
CA SER A 281 -16.09 -32.35 -9.83
C SER A 281 -15.23 -33.47 -9.21
N ASN A 282 -15.06 -33.49 -7.88
CA ASN A 282 -14.28 -34.52 -7.19
C ASN A 282 -15.20 -35.64 -6.69
N PRO A 283 -15.10 -36.87 -7.24
CA PRO A 283 -15.93 -38.01 -6.84
C PRO A 283 -15.60 -38.54 -5.43
N GLU A 284 -14.45 -38.17 -4.85
CA GLU A 284 -14.05 -38.57 -3.49
C GLU A 284 -14.71 -37.72 -2.40
N ARG A 285 -15.39 -36.62 -2.76
CA ARG A 285 -16.05 -35.73 -1.79
C ARG A 285 -17.51 -36.08 -1.59
N THR A 286 -17.95 -35.97 -0.35
CA THR A 286 -19.34 -36.18 0.03
C THR A 286 -20.24 -35.03 -0.47
N LEU A 287 -21.54 -35.30 -0.56
CA LEU A 287 -22.55 -34.29 -0.92
C LEU A 287 -22.56 -33.13 0.09
N ASP A 288 -22.44 -33.44 1.38
CA ASP A 288 -22.43 -32.45 2.46
C ASP A 288 -21.20 -31.52 2.38
N GLU A 289 -20.02 -32.07 2.07
CA GLU A 289 -18.82 -31.26 1.85
C GLU A 289 -18.97 -30.31 0.66
N ASN A 290 -19.53 -30.78 -0.46
CA ASN A 290 -19.79 -29.94 -1.62
C ASN A 290 -20.84 -28.85 -1.31
N TYR A 291 -21.85 -29.16 -0.48
CA TYR A 291 -22.86 -28.19 -0.06
C TYR A 291 -22.28 -27.11 0.87
N GLU A 292 -21.41 -27.47 1.80
CA GLU A 292 -20.70 -26.49 2.64
C GLU A 292 -19.75 -25.60 1.82
N ASP A 293 -19.03 -26.17 0.85
CA ASP A 293 -18.18 -25.38 -0.06
C ASP A 293 -18.99 -24.40 -0.92
N LEU A 294 -20.21 -24.78 -1.34
CA LEU A 294 -21.13 -23.87 -2.03
C LEU A 294 -21.51 -22.69 -1.14
N LYS A 295 -21.92 -22.94 0.11
CA LYS A 295 -22.26 -21.88 1.08
C LYS A 295 -21.09 -20.94 1.28
N MET A 296 -19.88 -21.49 1.36
CA MET A 296 -18.67 -20.68 1.49
C MET A 296 -18.43 -19.84 0.23
N CYS A 297 -18.60 -20.37 -0.97
CA CYS A 297 -18.50 -19.58 -2.22
C CYS A 297 -19.52 -18.42 -2.27
N ILE A 298 -20.74 -18.64 -1.80
CA ILE A 298 -21.76 -17.58 -1.68
C ILE A 298 -21.31 -16.50 -0.68
N LYS A 299 -20.73 -16.89 0.47
CA LYS A 299 -20.18 -15.95 1.46
C LYS A 299 -19.03 -15.11 0.87
N ASP A 300 -18.12 -15.71 0.12
CA ASP A 300 -17.04 -14.97 -0.56
C ASP A 300 -17.57 -13.99 -1.60
N HIS A 301 -18.59 -14.40 -2.37
CA HIS A 301 -19.23 -13.49 -3.32
C HIS A 301 -19.83 -12.28 -2.59
N LYS A 302 -20.50 -12.51 -1.46
CA LYS A 302 -21.04 -11.43 -0.62
C LYS A 302 -19.93 -10.51 -0.09
N LEU A 303 -18.82 -11.08 0.41
CA LEU A 303 -17.67 -10.31 0.87
C LEU A 303 -17.04 -9.45 -0.24
N LEU A 304 -17.06 -9.91 -1.49
CA LEU A 304 -16.57 -9.14 -2.64
C LEU A 304 -17.46 -7.95 -3.02
N LEU A 305 -18.74 -7.95 -2.61
CA LEU A 305 -19.69 -6.87 -2.89
C LEU A 305 -19.71 -5.78 -1.81
N GLU A 306 -19.16 -6.06 -0.63
CA GLU A 306 -19.05 -5.13 0.51
C GLU A 306 -17.86 -4.17 0.38
#